data_AF-A0A2T4ZGV4-F1
#
_entry.id   AF-A0A2T4ZGV4-F1
#
_cell.length_a   1.000
_cell.length_b   1.000
_cell.length_c   1.000
_cell.angle_alpha   90.00
_cell.angle_beta   90.00
_cell.angle_gamma   90.00
#
_symmetry.space_group_name_H-M   'P 1'
#
loop_
_entity.id
_entity.type
_entity.pdbx_description
1 polymer ?
#
loop_
_entity_poly.entity_id
_entity_poly.type
_entity_poly.pdbx_seq_one_letter_code
_entity_poly.pdbx_strand_id
1 'polypeptide(L)'
;MTGSRPDHKPPASTASARCHTAKRQTAELAALFQAYVEALHPLVSDMVRAGLSPDETAAALNRRGIPCWGRDRWTPSLVRTVLRQRP
;
A
#
# COMPACT_ATOMS: atom_id res chain seq x y z
N MET A 1 -47.99 33.50 2.16
CA MET A 1 -48.03 32.26 1.35
C MET A 1 -46.61 31.74 1.27
N THR A 2 -46.25 30.81 2.14
CA THR A 2 -44.91 30.22 2.30
C THR A 2 -44.77 29.03 1.35
N GLY A 3 -43.89 29.15 0.35
CA GLY A 3 -43.54 28.06 -0.57
C GLY A 3 -42.41 27.21 0.00
N SER A 4 -42.70 25.97 0.37
CA SER A 4 -41.74 24.99 0.87
C SER A 4 -40.76 24.53 -0.21
N ARG A 5 -39.47 24.54 0.12
CA ARG A 5 -38.36 23.96 -0.66
C ARG A 5 -38.45 22.42 -0.56
N PRO A 6 -38.35 21.65 -1.65
CA PRO A 6 -38.33 20.20 -1.54
C PRO A 6 -36.97 19.73 -1.04
N ASP A 7 -36.99 19.04 0.09
CA ASP A 7 -35.86 18.32 0.68
C ASP A 7 -35.47 17.16 -0.25
N HIS A 8 -34.40 17.35 -1.01
CA HIS A 8 -33.88 16.31 -1.89
C HIS A 8 -33.06 15.31 -1.06
N LYS A 9 -33.74 14.32 -0.47
CA LYS A 9 -33.06 13.16 0.13
C LYS A 9 -32.28 12.44 -0.99
N PRO A 10 -30.95 12.26 -0.86
CA PRO A 10 -30.20 11.53 -1.89
C PRO A 10 -30.64 10.05 -1.91
N PRO A 11 -30.80 9.43 -3.10
CA PRO A 11 -31.23 8.05 -3.21
C PRO A 11 -30.17 7.08 -2.65
N ALA A 12 -30.62 6.02 -1.98
CA ALA A 12 -29.79 4.95 -1.42
C ALA A 12 -28.83 4.28 -2.45
N SER A 13 -29.11 4.44 -3.74
CA SER A 13 -28.30 3.94 -4.86
C SER A 13 -26.87 4.53 -4.90
N THR A 14 -26.70 5.80 -4.50
CA THR A 14 -25.39 6.48 -4.54
C THR A 14 -24.45 6.06 -3.40
N ALA A 15 -25.00 5.54 -2.29
CA ALA A 15 -24.18 5.01 -1.19
C ALA A 15 -23.61 3.63 -1.56
N SER A 16 -24.43 2.77 -2.16
CA SER A 16 -24.01 1.42 -2.59
C SER A 16 -22.95 1.47 -3.69
N ALA A 17 -23.10 2.35 -4.69
CA ALA A 17 -22.09 2.53 -5.74
C ALA A 17 -20.73 2.99 -5.19
N ARG A 18 -20.70 3.96 -4.27
CA ARG A 18 -19.46 4.42 -3.62
C ARG A 18 -18.79 3.34 -2.79
N CYS A 19 -19.55 2.52 -2.07
CA CYS A 19 -19.00 1.38 -1.32
C CYS A 19 -18.38 0.31 -2.23
N HIS A 20 -18.99 0.03 -3.38
CA HIS A 20 -18.43 -0.92 -4.35
C HIS A 20 -17.16 -0.38 -5.01
N THR A 21 -17.12 0.91 -5.37
CA THR A 21 -15.91 1.56 -5.90
C THR A 21 -14.79 1.60 -4.87
N ALA A 22 -15.08 1.98 -3.62
CA ALA A 22 -14.09 1.99 -2.55
C ALA A 22 -13.53 0.58 -2.27
N LYS A 23 -14.38 -0.46 -2.24
CA LYS A 23 -13.93 -1.85 -2.11
C LYS A 23 -13.05 -2.31 -3.28
N ARG A 24 -13.41 -1.95 -4.52
CA ARG A 24 -12.58 -2.27 -5.70
C ARG A 24 -11.23 -1.57 -5.65
N GLN A 25 -11.21 -0.28 -5.29
CA GLN A 25 -9.97 0.49 -5.12
C GLN A 25 -9.07 -0.12 -4.03
N THR A 26 -9.63 -0.58 -2.91
CA THR A 26 -8.83 -1.25 -1.87
C THR A 26 -8.27 -2.59 -2.33
N ALA A 27 -9.01 -3.34 -3.15
CA ALA A 27 -8.55 -4.62 -3.69
C ALA A 27 -7.44 -4.44 -4.73
N GLU A 28 -7.57 -3.44 -5.60
CA GLU A 28 -6.53 -3.08 -6.58
C GLU A 28 -5.23 -2.63 -5.89
N LEU A 29 -5.32 -1.77 -4.88
CA LEU A 29 -4.15 -1.34 -4.10
C LEU A 29 -3.48 -2.51 -3.36
N ALA A 30 -4.27 -3.44 -2.83
CA ALA A 30 -3.75 -4.65 -2.19
C ALA A 30 -3.03 -5.56 -3.19
N ALA A 31 -3.59 -5.75 -4.38
CA ALA A 31 -2.96 -6.55 -5.43
C ALA A 31 -1.64 -5.94 -5.92
N LEU A 32 -1.61 -4.63 -6.11
CA LEU A 32 -0.38 -3.91 -6.49
C LEU A 32 0.68 -3.99 -5.38
N PHE A 33 0.27 -3.86 -4.11
CA PHE A 33 1.17 -4.03 -2.98
C PHE A 33 1.73 -5.45 -2.91
N GLN A 34 0.91 -6.47 -3.17
CA GLN A 34 1.37 -7.87 -3.19
C GLN A 34 2.38 -8.10 -4.30
N ALA A 35 2.12 -7.63 -5.53
CA ALA A 35 3.07 -7.73 -6.63
C ALA A 35 4.40 -7.01 -6.33
N TYR A 36 4.33 -5.84 -5.67
CA TYR A 36 5.51 -5.12 -5.19
C TYR A 36 6.31 -5.95 -4.16
N VAL A 37 5.62 -6.59 -3.21
CA VAL A 37 6.24 -7.46 -2.19
C VAL A 37 6.87 -8.69 -2.85
N GLU A 38 6.17 -9.37 -3.76
CA GLU A 38 6.69 -10.54 -4.49
C GLU A 38 7.97 -10.22 -5.24
N ALA A 39 8.02 -9.04 -5.89
CA ALA A 39 9.22 -8.59 -6.62
C ALA A 39 10.40 -8.27 -5.69
N LEU A 40 10.16 -7.70 -4.50
CA LEU A 40 11.22 -7.24 -3.60
C LEU A 40 11.64 -8.25 -2.55
N HIS A 41 10.76 -9.16 -2.16
CA HIS A 41 11.03 -10.12 -1.09
C HIS A 41 12.31 -10.94 -1.34
N PRO A 42 12.58 -11.48 -2.55
CA PRO A 42 13.82 -12.20 -2.83
C PRO A 42 15.06 -11.33 -2.61
N LEU A 43 15.06 -10.10 -3.16
CA LEU A 43 16.18 -9.17 -3.04
C LEU A 43 16.47 -8.82 -1.56
N VAL A 44 15.43 -8.47 -0.81
CA VAL A 44 15.57 -8.12 0.61
C VAL A 44 16.03 -9.33 1.42
N SER A 45 15.50 -10.52 1.11
CA SER A 45 15.90 -11.78 1.76
C SER A 45 17.36 -12.11 1.51
N ASP A 46 17.83 -11.98 0.26
CA ASP A 46 19.22 -12.28 -0.10
C ASP A 46 20.20 -11.32 0.57
N MET A 47 19.84 -10.05 0.69
CA MET A 47 20.65 -9.06 1.42
C MET A 47 20.79 -9.42 2.90
N VAL A 48 19.69 -9.83 3.55
CA VAL A 48 19.71 -10.28 4.95
C VAL A 48 20.47 -11.59 5.11
N ARG A 49 20.32 -12.54 4.17
CA ARG A 49 21.08 -13.81 4.17
C ARG A 49 22.58 -13.57 3.93
N ALA A 50 22.95 -12.53 3.21
CA ALA A 50 24.33 -12.06 3.06
C ALA A 50 24.87 -11.36 4.33
N GLY A 51 24.05 -11.24 5.39
CA GLY A 51 24.46 -10.72 6.69
C GLY A 51 24.15 -9.25 6.92
N LEU A 52 23.47 -8.56 6.00
CA LEU A 52 23.11 -7.16 6.23
C LEU A 52 22.01 -7.07 7.29
N SER A 53 22.21 -6.16 8.24
CA SER A 53 21.16 -5.77 9.17
C SER A 53 19.99 -5.07 8.44
N PRO A 54 18.81 -4.96 9.06
CA PRO A 54 17.70 -4.20 8.49
C PRO A 54 18.04 -2.74 8.18
N ASP A 55 18.89 -2.10 8.99
CA ASP A 55 19.39 -0.74 8.78
C ASP A 55 20.30 -0.63 7.56
N GLU A 56 21.28 -1.52 7.44
CA GLU A 56 22.17 -1.58 6.26
C GLU A 56 21.41 -1.92 4.99
N THR A 57 20.41 -2.80 5.09
CA THR A 57 19.53 -3.17 3.97
C THR A 57 18.74 -1.95 3.51
N ALA A 58 18.09 -1.22 4.43
CA ALA A 58 17.36 0.00 4.09
C ALA A 58 18.27 1.06 3.44
N ALA A 59 19.48 1.26 4.00
CA ALA A 59 20.46 2.18 3.42
C ALA A 59 20.92 1.75 2.02
N ALA A 60 21.14 0.46 1.80
CA ALA A 60 21.51 -0.09 0.49
C ALA A 60 20.38 0.05 -0.54
N LEU A 61 19.12 -0.21 -0.17
CA LEU A 61 17.97 0.00 -1.05
C LEU A 61 17.81 1.48 -1.43
N ASN A 62 17.95 2.38 -0.46
CA ASN A 62 17.90 3.82 -0.70
C ASN A 62 19.04 4.31 -1.60
N ARG A 63 20.27 3.81 -1.41
CA ARG A 63 21.41 4.14 -2.28
C ARG A 63 21.22 3.64 -3.72
N ARG A 64 20.54 2.51 -3.89
CA ARG A 64 20.18 1.96 -5.21
C ARG A 64 19.00 2.67 -5.86
N GLY A 65 18.36 3.63 -5.17
CA GLY A 65 17.20 4.35 -5.68
C GLY A 65 15.95 3.49 -5.80
N ILE A 66 15.88 2.36 -5.07
CA ILE A 66 14.72 1.47 -5.13
C ILE A 66 13.55 2.16 -4.41
N PRO A 67 12.41 2.40 -5.09
CA PRO A 67 11.28 3.10 -4.50
C PRO A 67 10.67 2.29 -3.35
N CYS A 68 10.16 3.00 -2.34
CA CYS A 68 9.46 2.39 -1.22
C CYS A 68 7.94 2.58 -1.38
N TRP A 69 7.16 1.53 -1.14
CA TRP A 69 5.70 1.62 -1.28
C TRP A 69 5.08 2.66 -0.35
N GLY A 70 4.47 3.70 -0.93
CA GLY A 70 3.77 4.76 -0.20
C GLY A 70 4.66 5.63 0.68
N ARG A 71 5.99 5.59 0.51
CA ARG A 71 6.97 6.33 1.31
C ARG A 71 8.15 6.78 0.44
N ASP A 72 8.78 7.88 0.83
CA ASP A 72 9.91 8.43 0.07
C ASP A 72 11.19 7.59 0.22
N ARG A 73 11.37 6.90 1.35
CA ARG A 73 12.59 6.14 1.67
C ARG A 73 12.30 4.88 2.47
N TRP A 74 13.18 3.91 2.32
CA TRP A 74 13.23 2.70 3.14
C TRP A 74 13.67 3.00 4.56
N THR A 75 13.04 2.32 5.51
CA THR A 75 13.42 2.29 6.94
C THR A 75 13.58 0.84 7.40
N PRO A 76 14.28 0.58 8.52
CA PRO A 76 14.45 -0.77 9.05
C PRO A 76 13.12 -1.47 9.33
N SER A 77 12.12 -0.71 9.80
CA SER A 77 10.76 -1.21 10.03
C SER A 77 10.09 -1.70 8.75
N LEU A 78 10.27 -0.98 7.63
CA LEU A 78 9.70 -1.36 6.34
C LEU A 78 10.40 -2.59 5.74
N VAL A 79 11.71 -2.71 5.94
CA VAL A 79 12.45 -3.95 5.62
C VAL A 79 11.85 -5.14 6.37
N ARG A 80 11.62 -5.01 7.69
CA ARG A 80 10.97 -6.05 8.49
C ARG A 80 9.55 -6.33 8.03
N THR A 81 8.79 -5.32 7.59
CA THR A 81 7.45 -5.53 7.03
C THR A 81 7.51 -6.41 5.80
N VAL A 82 8.39 -6.13 4.84
CA VAL A 82 8.54 -6.97 3.63
C VAL A 82 8.94 -8.39 3.98
N LEU A 83 9.90 -8.59 4.89
CA LEU A 83 10.33 -9.92 5.36
C LEU A 83 9.25 -10.70 6.11
N ARG A 84 8.24 -10.02 6.68
CA ARG A 84 7.10 -10.67 7.36
C ARG A 84 5.99 -11.07 6.40
N GLN A 85 5.98 -10.51 5.19
CA GLN A 85 5.05 -10.95 4.16
C GLN A 85 5.53 -12.27 3.58
N ARG A 86 4.60 -13.19 3.36
CA ARG A 86 4.88 -14.33 2.49
C ARG A 86 4.57 -13.90 1.05
N PRO A 87 5.52 -13.97 0.12
CA PRO A 87 5.22 -13.84 -1.29
C PRO A 87 4.29 -14.99 -1.72
#